data_AF-A0A1C6G9M0-F1
#
_entry.id   AF-A0A1C6G9M0-F1
#
_cell.length_a   1.000
_cell.length_b   1.000
_cell.length_c   1.000
_cell.angle_alpha   90.00
_cell.angle_beta   90.00
_cell.angle_gamma   90.00
#
_symmetry.space_group_name_H-M   'P 1'
#
loop_
_entity.id
_entity.type
_entity.pdbx_description
1 polymer ?
#
loop_
_entity_poly.entity_id
_entity_poly.type
_entity_poly.pdbx_seq_one_letter_code
_entity_poly.pdbx_strand_id
1 'polypeptide(L)'
;MKQEVKKLLILNLPYLLFVYLFDKIGAAIRLTPGADVSEKLLQLGTGFAAAFSSIAPSLHPADLLIGIAGAVIIRLAVYMKGKNAKKYRKGMEYGSARWGGAKDIKPYIDPVFENNVLLTQTERLMMSSRPKQPKYARNKNILVIGGSGSGKTRFFVKPNLMQMHSSYVVTDPKGTVLIECGKLLQRGGYKIKVLNTINFKKSMKYNPFAYLRSEKDILKLVNTIIANTKGDGEKSGEDFWVKAEKLYYTALIGYIWYEAPDEEKNFTTLLEMINASEAREDDEDFKNPVDLMFERLEEKDPEHFAVKQYKKYKLTAGKTAKSILISCGARLAPFDIRELRELMETDEMELDTLGDRKTALFVIISDTDDTFNFVVSILYTQLFNLLCDKADDVYGGRLPVHVRCLLDEFANIGQIPKFEKLIATIRSREISASIILQSQSQLKAIYKDNADTIVGNCDTTLFLGGKEKTTLKEISEILGKETIDSFNTSETRGRELSHGLNYQKLGKELMTQDEIAVMDGGKCILQLRGVRPFFSDKYDITKHPKYKYLSDADPKNAFDMEKHIKRCPAIVKPDEVFDYYEIDVQEDAAP
;
A
#
# COMPACT_ATOMS: atom_id res chain seq x y z
N MET A 1 5.42 14.47 -55.88
CA MET A 1 5.08 15.75 -55.22
C MET A 1 5.24 15.56 -53.71
N LYS A 2 6.10 16.35 -53.02
CA LYS A 2 6.39 16.18 -51.58
C LYS A 2 5.09 16.24 -50.75
N GLN A 3 4.93 15.37 -49.74
CA GLN A 3 3.72 15.26 -48.90
C GLN A 3 3.28 16.61 -48.30
N GLU A 4 4.24 17.49 -48.00
CA GLU A 4 3.98 18.85 -47.50
C GLU A 4 3.21 19.71 -48.50
N VAL A 5 3.56 19.66 -49.79
CA VAL A 5 2.89 20.43 -50.86
C VAL A 5 1.46 19.95 -51.05
N LYS A 6 1.24 18.62 -50.99
CA LYS A 6 -0.10 18.03 -51.07
C LYS A 6 -0.99 18.48 -49.89
N LYS A 7 -0.44 18.52 -48.68
CA LYS A 7 -1.14 18.99 -47.47
C LYS A 7 -1.46 20.49 -47.54
N LEU A 8 -0.53 21.30 -48.06
CA LEU A 8 -0.71 22.74 -48.22
C LEU A 8 -1.77 23.07 -49.30
N LEU A 9 -1.81 22.29 -50.40
CA LEU A 9 -2.82 22.43 -51.44
C LEU A 9 -4.22 22.06 -50.94
N ILE A 10 -4.35 20.93 -50.23
CA ILE A 10 -5.64 20.48 -49.66
C ILE A 10 -6.18 21.51 -48.65
N LEU A 11 -5.31 22.10 -47.83
CA LEU A 11 -5.71 23.11 -46.84
C LEU A 11 -6.18 24.41 -47.50
N ASN A 12 -5.60 24.78 -48.65
CA ASN A 12 -5.91 26.04 -49.34
C ASN A 12 -7.01 25.91 -50.42
N LEU A 13 -7.37 24.68 -50.83
CA LEU A 13 -8.37 24.40 -51.86
C LEU A 13 -9.74 25.07 -51.63
N PRO A 14 -10.31 25.10 -50.40
CA PRO A 14 -11.58 25.80 -50.15
C PRO A 14 -11.50 27.30 -50.40
N TYR A 15 -10.33 27.91 -50.17
CA TYR A 15 -10.13 29.35 -50.40
C TYR A 15 -10.06 29.69 -51.88
N LEU A 16 -9.59 28.77 -52.74
CA LEU A 16 -9.66 28.94 -54.20
C LEU A 16 -11.11 28.98 -54.70
N LEU A 17 -12.02 28.23 -54.06
CA LEU A 17 -13.45 28.30 -54.35
C LEU A 17 -14.06 29.65 -53.92
N PHE A 18 -13.59 30.23 -52.81
CA PHE A 18 -13.95 31.59 -52.44
C PHE A 18 -13.38 32.63 -53.39
N VAL A 19 -12.13 32.48 -53.87
CA VAL A 19 -11.57 33.36 -54.92
C VAL A 19 -12.48 33.36 -56.14
N TYR A 20 -12.91 32.19 -56.61
CA TYR A 20 -13.84 32.07 -57.72
C TYR A 20 -15.21 32.72 -57.44
N LEU A 21 -15.78 32.50 -56.25
CA LEU A 21 -17.09 33.04 -55.91
C LEU A 21 -17.07 34.58 -55.82
N PHE A 22 -16.06 35.15 -55.17
CA PHE A 22 -15.89 36.61 -55.05
C PHE A 22 -15.48 37.26 -56.38
N ASP A 23 -14.71 36.55 -57.22
CA ASP A 23 -14.43 36.96 -58.61
C ASP A 23 -15.73 37.06 -59.44
N LYS A 24 -16.61 36.07 -59.32
CA LYS A 24 -17.94 36.11 -59.98
C LYS A 24 -18.84 37.23 -59.48
N ILE A 25 -18.75 37.59 -58.19
CA ILE A 25 -19.44 38.76 -57.64
C ILE A 25 -18.87 40.05 -58.26
N GLY A 26 -17.55 40.17 -58.38
CA GLY A 26 -16.90 41.28 -59.08
C GLY A 26 -17.35 41.39 -60.55
N ALA A 27 -17.38 40.26 -61.25
CA ALA A 27 -17.84 40.17 -62.63
C ALA A 27 -19.33 40.55 -62.78
N ALA A 28 -20.18 40.12 -61.84
CA ALA A 28 -21.60 40.48 -61.83
C ALA A 28 -21.82 41.99 -61.69
N ILE A 29 -21.06 42.64 -60.80
CA ILE A 29 -21.13 44.10 -60.59
C ILE A 29 -20.62 44.87 -61.81
N ARG A 30 -19.63 44.34 -62.54
CA ARG A 30 -19.15 44.94 -63.78
C ARG A 30 -20.14 44.78 -64.93
N LEU A 31 -20.70 43.58 -65.10
CA LEU A 31 -21.60 43.24 -66.23
C LEU A 31 -23.02 43.81 -66.06
N THR A 32 -23.34 44.39 -64.90
CA THR A 32 -24.61 45.07 -64.67
C THR A 32 -24.65 46.42 -65.42
N PRO A 33 -25.64 46.67 -66.29
CA PRO A 33 -25.80 47.97 -66.96
C PRO A 33 -26.17 49.08 -65.97
N GLY A 34 -25.70 50.30 -66.21
CA GLY A 34 -25.97 51.48 -65.38
C GLY A 34 -24.70 52.28 -65.08
N ALA A 35 -24.81 53.61 -65.13
CA ALA A 35 -23.68 54.52 -64.85
C ALA A 35 -23.50 54.76 -63.35
N ASP A 36 -24.61 54.76 -62.59
CA ASP A 36 -24.64 55.04 -61.15
C ASP A 36 -24.88 53.79 -60.30
N VAL A 37 -24.42 53.84 -59.05
CA VAL A 37 -24.46 52.72 -58.09
C VAL A 37 -25.89 52.27 -57.78
N SER A 38 -26.85 53.19 -57.77
CA SER A 38 -28.28 52.90 -57.53
C SER A 38 -28.93 52.12 -58.68
N GLU A 39 -28.64 52.47 -59.93
CA GLU A 39 -29.12 51.74 -61.11
C GLU A 39 -28.54 50.33 -61.18
N LYS A 40 -27.24 50.20 -60.90
CA LYS A 40 -26.61 48.88 -60.81
C LYS A 40 -27.24 48.02 -59.73
N LEU A 41 -27.61 48.58 -58.58
CA LEU A 41 -28.26 47.83 -57.51
C LEU A 41 -29.63 47.27 -57.94
N LEU A 42 -30.41 48.06 -58.67
CA LEU A 42 -31.73 47.68 -59.20
C LEU A 42 -31.65 46.57 -60.27
N GLN A 43 -30.55 46.53 -61.04
CA GLN A 43 -30.35 45.57 -62.13
C GLN A 43 -29.40 44.42 -61.78
N LEU A 44 -28.97 44.29 -60.52
CA LEU A 44 -28.01 43.27 -60.06
C LEU A 44 -28.37 41.85 -60.52
N GLY A 45 -29.66 41.49 -60.53
CA GLY A 45 -30.12 40.18 -60.98
C GLY A 45 -29.70 39.84 -62.42
N THR A 46 -29.66 40.84 -63.31
CA THR A 46 -29.21 40.66 -64.70
C THR A 46 -27.70 40.49 -64.81
N GLY A 47 -26.92 41.23 -64.01
CA GLY A 47 -25.47 41.09 -63.94
C GLY A 47 -25.04 39.74 -63.36
N PHE A 48 -25.76 39.22 -62.37
CA PHE A 48 -25.54 37.87 -61.84
C PHE A 48 -25.85 36.79 -62.88
N ALA A 49 -26.97 36.90 -63.61
CA ALA A 49 -27.30 35.96 -64.68
C ALA A 49 -26.22 35.94 -65.78
N ALA A 50 -25.70 37.11 -66.17
CA ALA A 50 -24.62 37.23 -67.13
C ALA A 50 -23.29 36.65 -66.60
N ALA A 51 -22.92 36.94 -65.35
CA ALA A 51 -21.68 36.45 -64.74
C ALA A 51 -21.65 34.92 -64.55
N PHE A 52 -22.80 34.29 -64.31
CA PHE A 52 -22.92 32.83 -64.13
C PHE A 52 -23.28 32.07 -65.42
N SER A 53 -23.47 32.75 -66.55
CA SER A 53 -23.70 32.11 -67.86
C SER A 53 -22.52 31.25 -68.33
N SER A 54 -21.31 31.54 -67.85
CA SER A 54 -20.11 30.73 -68.07
C SER A 54 -19.53 30.27 -66.72
N ILE A 55 -19.06 29.03 -66.66
CA ILE A 55 -18.49 28.44 -65.43
C ILE A 55 -17.02 28.91 -65.22
N ALA A 56 -16.40 29.52 -66.23
CA ALA A 56 -15.00 29.97 -66.14
C ALA A 56 -14.87 31.28 -65.32
N PRO A 57 -13.79 31.48 -64.54
CA PRO A 57 -13.53 32.73 -63.82
C PRO A 57 -13.35 33.91 -64.78
N SER A 58 -13.64 35.12 -64.30
CA SER A 58 -13.40 36.36 -65.03
C SER A 58 -11.90 36.65 -65.02
N LEU A 59 -11.26 36.72 -66.19
CA LEU A 59 -9.81 37.02 -66.29
C LEU A 59 -9.51 38.53 -66.21
N HIS A 60 -10.47 39.34 -65.78
CA HIS A 60 -10.30 40.77 -65.68
C HIS A 60 -9.59 41.16 -64.36
N PRO A 61 -8.60 42.08 -64.40
CA PRO A 61 -7.76 42.36 -63.23
C PRO A 61 -8.53 42.79 -61.97
N ALA A 62 -9.59 43.60 -62.12
CA ALA A 62 -10.38 44.10 -61.00
C ALA A 62 -11.21 43.01 -60.30
N ASP A 63 -11.77 42.06 -61.05
CA ASP A 63 -12.61 40.99 -60.51
C ASP A 63 -11.74 39.97 -59.75
N LEU A 64 -10.57 39.66 -60.31
CA LEU A 64 -9.61 38.76 -59.69
C LEU A 64 -9.06 39.33 -58.37
N LEU A 65 -8.84 40.65 -58.30
CA LEU A 65 -8.47 41.34 -57.07
C LEU A 65 -9.56 41.26 -56.00
N ILE A 66 -10.83 41.43 -56.38
CA ILE A 66 -11.99 41.25 -55.48
C ILE A 66 -12.07 39.80 -55.01
N GLY A 67 -11.82 38.84 -55.91
CA GLY A 67 -11.72 37.41 -55.62
C GLY A 67 -10.68 37.10 -54.54
N ILE A 68 -9.44 37.55 -54.74
CA ILE A 68 -8.32 37.32 -53.82
C ILE A 68 -8.57 38.03 -52.47
N ALA A 69 -9.02 39.28 -52.49
CA ALA A 69 -9.30 40.05 -51.27
C ALA A 69 -10.41 39.39 -50.43
N GLY A 70 -11.51 38.95 -51.06
CA GLY A 70 -12.60 38.23 -50.39
C GLY A 70 -12.14 36.92 -49.76
N ALA A 71 -11.32 36.14 -50.46
CA ALA A 71 -10.76 34.89 -49.93
C ALA A 71 -9.79 35.14 -48.75
N VAL A 72 -8.98 36.21 -48.80
CA VAL A 72 -8.10 36.61 -47.68
C VAL A 72 -8.91 37.00 -46.45
N ILE A 73 -10.01 37.75 -46.62
CA ILE A 73 -10.90 38.12 -45.50
C ILE A 73 -11.52 36.88 -44.85
N ILE A 74 -12.04 35.93 -45.65
CA ILE A 74 -12.58 34.66 -45.13
C ILE A 74 -11.50 33.87 -44.40
N ARG A 75 -10.28 33.79 -44.95
CA ARG A 75 -9.15 33.11 -44.32
C ARG A 75 -8.77 33.76 -42.98
N LEU A 76 -8.78 35.08 -42.91
CA LEU A 76 -8.47 35.83 -41.70
C LEU A 76 -9.58 35.64 -40.64
N ALA A 77 -10.86 35.63 -41.03
CA ALA A 77 -11.98 35.33 -40.15
C ALA A 77 -11.91 33.90 -39.59
N VAL A 78 -11.61 32.90 -40.43
CA VAL A 78 -11.41 31.50 -40.00
C VAL A 78 -10.21 31.38 -39.07
N TYR A 79 -9.11 32.08 -39.37
CA TYR A 79 -7.90 32.09 -38.54
C TYR A 79 -8.16 32.73 -37.17
N MET A 80 -8.85 33.86 -37.10
CA MET A 80 -9.24 34.51 -35.85
C MET A 80 -10.18 33.63 -35.02
N LYS A 81 -11.15 32.97 -35.67
CA LYS A 81 -12.06 32.02 -35.00
C LYS A 81 -11.33 30.76 -34.53
N GLY A 82 -10.30 30.32 -35.26
CA GLY A 82 -9.43 29.21 -34.90
C GLY A 82 -8.50 29.52 -33.71
N LYS A 83 -7.91 30.72 -33.67
CA LYS A 83 -7.12 31.19 -32.51
C LYS A 83 -7.95 31.36 -31.25
N ASN A 84 -9.22 31.73 -31.39
CA ASN A 84 -10.18 31.87 -30.28
C ASN A 84 -10.99 30.59 -30.01
N ALA A 85 -10.66 29.45 -30.65
CA ALA A 85 -11.32 28.18 -30.39
C ALA A 85 -10.91 27.65 -29.01
N LYS A 86 -11.68 28.01 -27.98
CA LYS A 86 -11.51 27.45 -26.63
C LYS A 86 -11.67 25.93 -26.70
N LYS A 87 -10.79 25.19 -26.03
CA LYS A 87 -10.84 23.72 -25.94
C LYS A 87 -11.96 23.31 -24.98
N TYR A 88 -13.17 23.16 -25.49
CA TYR A 88 -14.31 22.68 -24.70
C TYR A 88 -14.29 21.16 -24.55
N ARG A 89 -14.25 20.64 -23.32
CA ARG A 89 -14.60 19.26 -23.01
C ARG A 89 -16.10 19.17 -22.72
N LYS A 90 -16.90 19.07 -23.78
CA LYS A 90 -18.37 19.03 -23.67
C LYS A 90 -18.82 17.86 -22.78
N GLY A 91 -19.54 18.17 -21.71
CA GLY A 91 -20.10 17.20 -20.75
C GLY A 91 -19.13 16.77 -19.63
N MET A 92 -17.93 17.34 -19.60
CA MET A 92 -16.91 17.07 -18.56
C MET A 92 -16.23 18.38 -18.13
N GLU A 93 -16.94 19.50 -18.24
CA GLU A 93 -16.38 20.84 -18.02
C GLU A 93 -15.87 21.05 -16.60
N TYR A 94 -16.55 20.45 -15.61
CA TYR A 94 -16.20 20.56 -14.18
C TYR A 94 -15.56 19.28 -13.62
N GLY A 95 -15.53 18.21 -14.40
CA GLY A 95 -14.95 16.94 -14.01
C GLY A 95 -15.60 15.75 -14.72
N SER A 96 -14.91 14.61 -14.69
CA SER A 96 -15.36 13.36 -15.33
C SER A 96 -15.47 12.21 -14.33
N ALA A 97 -15.56 12.53 -13.04
CA ALA A 97 -15.77 11.51 -12.01
C ALA A 97 -17.09 10.79 -12.29
N ARG A 98 -17.09 9.48 -12.04
CA ARG A 98 -18.26 8.59 -12.09
C ARG A 98 -17.91 7.34 -11.31
N TRP A 99 -18.93 6.61 -10.86
CA TRP A 99 -18.73 5.27 -10.33
C TRP A 99 -18.34 4.28 -11.44
N GLY A 100 -17.44 3.36 -11.08
CA GLY A 100 -17.02 2.23 -11.88
C GLY A 100 -18.12 1.17 -11.95
N GLY A 101 -18.15 0.43 -13.06
CA GLY A 101 -19.06 -0.69 -13.24
C GLY A 101 -18.33 -1.99 -13.59
N ALA A 102 -19.09 -3.07 -13.82
CA ALA A 102 -18.54 -4.40 -14.11
C ALA A 102 -17.52 -4.43 -15.26
N LYS A 103 -17.69 -3.57 -16.28
CA LYS A 103 -16.75 -3.47 -17.42
C LYS A 103 -15.40 -2.89 -17.01
N ASP A 104 -15.37 -1.99 -16.02
CA ASP A 104 -14.15 -1.34 -15.57
C ASP A 104 -13.26 -2.30 -14.76
N ILE A 105 -13.86 -3.17 -13.93
CA ILE A 105 -13.12 -4.14 -13.09
C ILE A 105 -12.78 -5.44 -13.81
N LYS A 106 -13.58 -5.86 -14.81
CA LYS A 106 -13.42 -7.15 -15.52
C LYS A 106 -11.97 -7.49 -15.92
N PRO A 107 -11.13 -6.56 -16.42
CA PRO A 107 -9.76 -6.89 -16.81
C PRO A 107 -8.81 -7.25 -15.66
N TYR A 108 -9.19 -6.92 -14.42
CA TYR A 108 -8.41 -7.14 -13.20
C TYR A 108 -8.80 -8.43 -12.46
N ILE A 109 -9.86 -9.11 -12.91
CA ILE A 109 -10.40 -10.32 -12.28
C ILE A 109 -9.86 -11.56 -13.00
N ASP A 110 -9.40 -12.55 -12.23
CA ASP A 110 -9.07 -13.88 -12.75
C ASP A 110 -10.37 -14.69 -12.96
N PRO A 111 -10.50 -15.44 -14.07
CA PRO A 111 -11.67 -16.30 -14.30
C PRO A 111 -11.92 -17.33 -13.19
N VAL A 112 -10.86 -17.80 -12.53
CA VAL A 112 -10.94 -18.75 -11.42
C VAL A 112 -11.14 -17.97 -10.12
N PHE A 113 -12.28 -18.19 -9.46
CA PHE A 113 -12.67 -17.43 -8.27
C PHE A 113 -11.60 -17.48 -7.17
N GLU A 114 -11.02 -18.66 -6.93
CA GLU A 114 -10.00 -18.95 -5.92
C GLU A 114 -8.67 -18.20 -6.14
N ASN A 115 -8.41 -17.72 -7.36
CA ASN A 115 -7.19 -17.00 -7.71
C ASN A 115 -7.33 -15.48 -7.54
N ASN A 116 -8.35 -15.03 -6.80
CA ASN A 116 -8.64 -13.62 -6.63
C ASN A 116 -8.60 -13.19 -5.16
N VAL A 117 -8.01 -12.02 -4.92
CA VAL A 117 -8.25 -11.21 -3.74
C VAL A 117 -9.66 -10.65 -3.78
N LEU A 118 -10.41 -10.84 -2.70
CA LEU A 118 -11.76 -10.30 -2.57
C LEU A 118 -11.68 -8.89 -1.98
N LEU A 119 -12.22 -7.91 -2.71
CA LEU A 119 -12.20 -6.49 -2.32
C LEU A 119 -13.59 -6.01 -1.90
N THR A 120 -14.61 -6.33 -2.69
CA THR A 120 -16.03 -6.06 -2.41
C THR A 120 -16.85 -7.28 -2.82
N GLN A 121 -18.18 -7.20 -2.71
CA GLN A 121 -19.08 -8.27 -3.16
C GLN A 121 -18.89 -8.65 -4.65
N THR A 122 -18.54 -7.69 -5.50
CA THR A 122 -18.46 -7.82 -6.96
C THR A 122 -17.05 -7.61 -7.51
N GLU A 123 -16.29 -6.68 -6.96
CA GLU A 123 -14.93 -6.35 -7.41
C GLU A 123 -13.91 -7.27 -6.74
N ARG A 124 -12.99 -7.78 -7.57
CA ARG A 124 -11.92 -8.68 -7.17
C ARG A 124 -10.64 -8.32 -7.88
N LEU A 125 -9.51 -8.76 -7.34
CA LEU A 125 -8.20 -8.53 -7.92
C LEU A 125 -7.44 -9.85 -8.08
N MET A 126 -7.02 -10.15 -9.30
CA MET A 126 -6.28 -11.38 -9.59
C MET A 126 -4.95 -11.45 -8.82
N MET A 127 -4.60 -12.65 -8.37
CA MET A 127 -3.33 -12.90 -7.70
C MET A 127 -2.14 -12.85 -8.65
N SER A 128 -2.33 -13.11 -9.95
CA SER A 128 -1.25 -13.04 -10.93
C SER A 128 -0.60 -11.66 -10.95
N SER A 129 0.70 -11.62 -10.68
CA SER A 129 1.53 -10.40 -10.80
C SER A 129 1.84 -10.04 -12.25
N ARG A 130 1.59 -10.95 -13.19
CA ARG A 130 1.92 -10.84 -14.60
C ARG A 130 0.74 -11.30 -15.47
N PRO A 131 -0.34 -10.51 -15.53
CA PRO A 131 -1.43 -10.78 -16.46
C PRO A 131 -0.94 -10.75 -17.91
N LYS A 132 -1.68 -11.42 -18.80
CA LYS A 132 -1.42 -11.43 -20.27
C LYS A 132 -1.23 -10.02 -20.85
N GLN A 133 -1.93 -9.03 -20.30
CA GLN A 133 -1.75 -7.62 -20.66
C GLN A 133 -1.12 -6.85 -19.49
N PRO A 134 0.16 -6.45 -19.59
CA PRO A 134 0.90 -5.82 -18.49
C PRO A 134 0.26 -4.56 -17.90
N LYS A 135 -0.54 -3.81 -18.67
CA LYS A 135 -1.27 -2.62 -18.19
C LYS A 135 -2.24 -2.90 -17.03
N TYR A 136 -2.71 -4.15 -16.90
CA TYR A 136 -3.60 -4.58 -15.81
C TYR A 136 -2.85 -5.15 -14.61
N ALA A 137 -1.51 -5.21 -14.66
CA ALA A 137 -0.72 -5.64 -13.52
C ALA A 137 -0.89 -4.63 -12.38
N ARG A 138 -1.40 -5.10 -11.25
CA ARG A 138 -1.49 -4.33 -10.01
C ARG A 138 -0.68 -5.00 -8.91
N ASN A 139 -0.14 -4.16 -8.02
CA ASN A 139 0.39 -4.64 -6.76
C ASN A 139 -0.78 -5.12 -5.87
N LYS A 140 -0.47 -5.94 -4.88
CA LYS A 140 -1.46 -6.51 -3.96
C LYS A 140 -1.36 -5.85 -2.58
N ASN A 141 -0.72 -4.68 -2.54
CA ASN A 141 -0.69 -3.87 -1.35
C ASN A 141 -2.02 -3.13 -1.28
N ILE A 142 -2.74 -3.32 -0.18
CA ILE A 142 -4.11 -2.86 -0.03
C ILE A 142 -4.20 -2.04 1.25
N LEU A 143 -4.68 -0.82 1.14
CA LEU A 143 -5.02 0.01 2.28
C LEU A 143 -6.50 -0.17 2.59
N VAL A 144 -6.83 -0.68 3.77
CA VAL A 144 -8.21 -0.79 4.24
C VAL A 144 -8.43 0.19 5.38
N ILE A 145 -9.38 1.10 5.21
CA ILE A 145 -9.71 2.11 6.21
C ILE A 145 -11.14 1.89 6.67
N GLY A 146 -11.35 1.74 7.97
CA GLY A 146 -12.69 1.64 8.53
C GLY A 146 -12.72 1.84 10.03
N GLY A 147 -13.59 2.73 10.50
CA GLY A 147 -13.76 3.00 11.94
C GLY A 147 -14.13 1.74 12.75
N SER A 148 -14.11 1.86 14.08
CA SER A 148 -14.59 0.78 14.95
C SER A 148 -16.01 0.35 14.57
N GLY A 149 -16.27 -0.96 14.56
CA GLY A 149 -17.57 -1.52 14.14
C GLY A 149 -17.82 -1.56 12.62
N SER A 150 -16.93 -1.05 11.77
CA SER A 150 -17.10 -1.11 10.29
C SER A 150 -17.01 -2.52 9.69
N GLY A 151 -16.60 -3.51 10.48
CA GLY A 151 -16.52 -4.92 10.10
C GLY A 151 -15.29 -5.30 9.27
N LYS A 152 -14.15 -4.61 9.43
CA LYS A 152 -12.88 -4.87 8.72
C LYS A 152 -12.52 -6.37 8.67
N THR A 153 -12.51 -7.01 9.82
CA THR A 153 -12.20 -8.44 9.95
C THR A 153 -13.24 -9.31 9.23
N ARG A 154 -14.54 -9.04 9.41
CA ARG A 154 -15.64 -9.81 8.83
C ARG A 154 -15.72 -9.67 7.30
N PHE A 155 -15.60 -8.46 6.77
CA PHE A 155 -15.86 -8.15 5.35
C PHE A 155 -14.61 -8.16 4.48
N PHE A 156 -13.40 -8.18 5.06
CA PHE A 156 -12.16 -8.21 4.28
C PHE A 156 -11.20 -9.33 4.71
N VAL A 157 -10.85 -9.45 6.00
CA VAL A 157 -9.86 -10.45 6.47
C VAL A 157 -10.37 -11.88 6.26
N LYS A 158 -11.54 -12.24 6.82
CA LYS A 158 -12.12 -13.58 6.70
C LYS A 158 -12.33 -14.01 5.25
N PRO A 159 -12.95 -13.19 4.35
CA PRO A 159 -13.06 -13.52 2.93
C PRO A 159 -11.73 -13.89 2.27
N ASN A 160 -10.69 -13.14 2.57
CA ASN A 160 -9.37 -13.36 1.99
C ASN A 160 -8.66 -14.60 2.54
N LEU A 161 -8.87 -14.96 3.81
CA LEU A 161 -8.41 -16.24 4.36
C LEU A 161 -9.13 -17.43 3.73
N MET A 162 -10.42 -17.29 3.44
CA MET A 162 -11.20 -18.36 2.81
C MET A 162 -10.75 -18.67 1.37
N GLN A 163 -10.04 -17.76 0.70
CA GLN A 163 -9.50 -18.01 -0.64
C GLN A 163 -8.42 -19.11 -0.64
N MET A 164 -7.54 -19.15 0.37
CA MET A 164 -6.51 -20.19 0.55
C MET A 164 -5.54 -20.37 -0.63
N HIS A 165 -5.26 -19.29 -1.36
CA HIS A 165 -4.36 -19.29 -2.51
C HIS A 165 -2.90 -18.95 -2.14
N SER A 166 -2.66 -18.42 -0.94
CA SER A 166 -1.37 -17.87 -0.49
C SER A 166 -1.01 -18.35 0.91
N SER A 167 0.24 -18.17 1.32
CA SER A 167 0.59 -18.14 2.75
C SER A 167 0.06 -16.84 3.37
N TYR A 168 -0.31 -16.89 4.64
CA TYR A 168 -0.90 -15.75 5.33
C TYR A 168 -0.14 -15.43 6.60
N VAL A 169 0.06 -14.14 6.85
CA VAL A 169 0.51 -13.62 8.15
C VAL A 169 -0.55 -12.65 8.62
N VAL A 170 -1.20 -12.94 9.73
CA VAL A 170 -2.41 -12.25 10.18
C VAL A 170 -2.16 -11.65 11.55
N THR A 171 -2.23 -10.33 11.66
CA THR A 171 -2.38 -9.70 12.98
C THR A 171 -3.83 -9.87 13.42
N ASP A 172 -4.04 -10.38 14.63
CA ASP A 172 -5.36 -10.70 15.18
C ASP A 172 -5.50 -10.12 16.60
N PRO A 173 -5.87 -8.84 16.73
CA PRO A 173 -5.94 -8.17 18.04
C PRO A 173 -6.90 -8.81 19.05
N LYS A 174 -7.85 -9.63 18.57
CA LYS A 174 -8.87 -10.27 19.43
C LYS A 174 -8.67 -11.77 19.56
N GLY A 175 -7.72 -12.35 18.82
CA GLY A 175 -7.53 -13.80 18.72
C GLY A 175 -8.73 -14.54 18.09
N THR A 176 -9.74 -13.84 17.58
CA THR A 176 -10.96 -14.47 17.08
C THR A 176 -10.77 -15.06 15.69
N VAL A 177 -9.93 -14.45 14.86
CA VAL A 177 -9.74 -14.87 13.46
C VAL A 177 -9.16 -16.29 13.40
N LEU A 178 -8.19 -16.59 14.26
CA LEU A 178 -7.63 -17.95 14.36
C LEU A 178 -8.70 -18.95 14.82
N ILE A 179 -9.49 -18.62 15.84
CA ILE A 179 -10.56 -19.48 16.34
C ILE A 179 -11.58 -19.78 15.23
N GLU A 180 -11.93 -18.77 14.43
CA GLU A 180 -12.99 -18.88 13.45
C GLU A 180 -12.55 -19.51 12.13
N CYS A 181 -11.32 -19.23 11.68
CA CYS A 181 -10.80 -19.65 10.37
C CYS A 181 -9.74 -20.77 10.45
N GLY A 182 -9.16 -21.03 11.63
CA GLY A 182 -8.04 -21.96 11.78
C GLY A 182 -8.38 -23.37 11.32
N LYS A 183 -9.61 -23.86 11.56
CA LYS A 183 -10.02 -25.19 11.13
C LYS A 183 -10.13 -25.30 9.61
N LEU A 184 -10.58 -24.25 8.93
CA LEU A 184 -10.62 -24.18 7.48
C LEU A 184 -9.18 -24.27 6.91
N LEU A 185 -8.24 -23.52 7.47
CA LEU A 185 -6.85 -23.53 7.04
C LEU A 185 -6.19 -24.90 7.26
N GLN A 186 -6.46 -25.54 8.42
CA GLN A 186 -5.99 -26.89 8.70
C GLN A 186 -6.51 -27.90 7.66
N ARG A 187 -7.78 -27.79 7.25
CA ARG A 187 -8.37 -28.67 6.22
C ARG A 187 -7.73 -28.50 4.84
N GLY A 188 -7.23 -27.31 4.51
CA GLY A 188 -6.50 -27.10 3.25
C GLY A 188 -4.99 -27.26 3.37
N GLY A 189 -4.51 -27.95 4.40
CA GLY A 189 -3.11 -28.36 4.51
C GLY A 189 -2.14 -27.26 4.96
N TYR A 190 -2.63 -26.17 5.55
CA TYR A 190 -1.77 -25.12 6.06
C TYR A 190 -1.04 -25.58 7.32
N LYS A 191 0.26 -25.25 7.42
CA LYS A 191 0.96 -25.23 8.70
C LYS A 191 0.52 -23.98 9.46
N ILE A 192 -0.08 -24.15 10.63
CA ILE A 192 -0.58 -23.04 11.46
C ILE A 192 0.47 -22.74 12.52
N LYS A 193 0.93 -21.50 12.55
CA LYS A 193 1.86 -20.94 13.53
C LYS A 193 1.16 -19.83 14.31
N VAL A 194 1.46 -19.71 15.60
CA VAL A 194 0.76 -18.75 16.48
C VAL A 194 1.75 -18.09 17.41
N LEU A 195 1.91 -16.77 17.31
CA LEU A 195 2.51 -15.94 18.35
C LEU A 195 1.37 -15.25 19.12
N ASN A 196 1.30 -15.43 20.43
CA ASN A 196 0.27 -14.84 21.27
C ASN A 196 0.89 -14.06 22.43
N THR A 197 0.82 -12.73 22.35
CA THR A 197 1.34 -11.83 23.39
C THR A 197 0.30 -11.44 24.44
N ILE A 198 -0.96 -11.90 24.30
CA ILE A 198 -1.99 -11.78 25.35
C ILE A 198 -1.89 -12.96 26.33
N ASN A 199 -1.76 -14.17 25.79
CA ASN A 199 -1.66 -15.40 26.57
C ASN A 199 -0.50 -16.25 26.07
N PHE A 200 0.65 -16.11 26.73
CA PHE A 200 1.88 -16.82 26.40
C PHE A 200 1.74 -18.35 26.41
N LYS A 201 0.85 -18.91 27.25
CA LYS A 201 0.58 -20.36 27.28
C LYS A 201 -0.10 -20.88 26.02
N LYS A 202 -0.71 -19.99 25.23
CA LYS A 202 -1.35 -20.28 23.94
C LYS A 202 -0.54 -19.72 22.78
N SER A 203 0.77 -19.61 22.96
CA SER A 203 1.72 -19.20 21.94
C SER A 203 2.70 -20.32 21.63
N MET A 204 3.25 -20.31 20.42
CA MET A 204 4.50 -20.97 20.08
C MET A 204 5.68 -20.07 20.48
N LYS A 205 6.87 -20.66 20.65
CA LYS A 205 8.08 -19.93 21.01
C LYS A 205 8.71 -19.22 19.81
N TYR A 206 9.34 -18.07 20.05
CA TYR A 206 9.93 -17.21 19.03
C TYR A 206 11.26 -16.62 19.51
N ASN A 207 12.38 -17.07 18.94
CA ASN A 207 13.69 -16.54 19.27
C ASN A 207 14.27 -15.72 18.09
N PRO A 208 14.43 -14.39 18.22
CA PRO A 208 14.98 -13.55 17.17
C PRO A 208 16.42 -13.88 16.77
N PHE A 209 17.22 -14.49 17.65
CA PHE A 209 18.61 -14.86 17.35
C PHE A 209 18.70 -15.99 16.32
N ALA A 210 17.68 -16.86 16.26
CA ALA A 210 17.59 -17.95 15.28
C ALA A 210 17.61 -17.44 13.82
N TYR A 211 17.30 -16.17 13.61
CA TYR A 211 17.19 -15.51 12.31
C TYR A 211 18.36 -14.58 11.98
N LEU A 212 19.36 -14.48 12.86
CA LEU A 212 20.57 -13.71 12.57
C LEU A 212 21.47 -14.50 11.60
N ARG A 213 21.84 -13.87 10.48
CA ARG A 213 22.72 -14.44 9.46
C ARG A 213 23.95 -13.58 9.20
N SER A 214 23.91 -12.31 9.59
CA SER A 214 24.99 -11.34 9.36
C SER A 214 25.01 -10.24 10.42
N GLU A 215 26.13 -9.52 10.52
CA GLU A 215 26.28 -8.32 11.35
C GLU A 215 25.28 -7.22 10.98
N LYS A 216 24.88 -7.16 9.71
CA LYS A 216 23.83 -6.24 9.24
C LYS A 216 22.50 -6.55 9.92
N ASP A 217 22.19 -7.81 10.19
CA ASP A 217 20.94 -8.21 10.85
C ASP A 217 20.96 -7.89 12.34
N ILE A 218 22.13 -7.96 12.99
CA ILE A 218 22.32 -7.46 14.36
C ILE A 218 21.97 -5.96 14.41
N LEU A 219 22.52 -5.15 13.50
CA LEU A 219 22.22 -3.72 13.44
C LEU A 219 20.73 -3.44 13.19
N LYS A 220 20.07 -4.25 12.33
CA LYS A 220 18.61 -4.15 12.10
C LYS A 220 17.82 -4.48 13.36
N LEU A 221 18.17 -5.56 14.07
CA LEU A 221 17.51 -6.00 15.30
C LEU A 221 17.63 -4.92 16.38
N VAL A 222 18.84 -4.42 16.64
CA VAL A 222 19.09 -3.34 17.60
C VAL A 222 18.30 -2.09 17.24
N ASN A 223 18.30 -1.68 15.96
CA ASN A 223 17.52 -0.52 15.55
C ASN A 223 16.01 -0.72 15.73
N THR A 224 15.51 -1.95 15.61
CA THR A 224 14.10 -2.29 15.82
C THR A 224 13.73 -2.24 17.30
N ILE A 225 14.57 -2.79 18.18
CA ILE A 225 14.41 -2.71 19.64
C ILE A 225 14.35 -1.24 20.06
N ILE A 226 15.33 -0.45 19.64
CA ILE A 226 15.42 0.98 20.00
C ILE A 226 14.23 1.78 19.45
N ALA A 227 13.75 1.49 18.24
CA ALA A 227 12.62 2.22 17.65
C ALA A 227 11.30 1.96 18.39
N ASN A 228 11.14 0.78 18.98
CA ASN A 228 9.90 0.33 19.61
C ASN A 228 9.92 0.37 21.15
N THR A 229 11.04 0.74 21.76
CA THR A 229 11.16 0.98 23.22
C THR A 229 11.43 2.45 23.54
N LYS A 230 11.29 3.35 22.55
CA LYS A 230 11.32 4.80 22.77
C LYS A 230 9.99 5.24 23.37
N GLY A 231 10.04 5.98 24.47
CA GLY A 231 8.86 6.62 25.05
C GLY A 231 8.25 7.66 24.10
N ASP A 232 6.95 7.92 24.26
CA ASP A 232 6.23 8.84 23.39
C ASP A 232 6.67 10.29 23.60
N GLY A 233 7.39 10.79 22.60
CA GLY A 233 7.68 12.20 22.38
C GLY A 233 8.90 12.72 23.12
N GLU A 234 10.05 12.91 22.44
CA GLU A 234 11.01 13.95 22.84
C GLU A 234 12.16 14.27 21.85
N LYS A 235 12.94 15.28 22.27
CA LYS A 235 13.75 16.24 21.52
C LYS A 235 15.16 15.75 21.15
N SER A 236 15.82 16.54 20.31
CA SER A 236 17.19 16.42 19.77
C SER A 236 18.35 16.05 20.72
N GLY A 237 18.16 16.00 22.04
CA GLY A 237 19.18 15.62 23.03
C GLY A 237 19.35 14.10 23.23
N GLU A 238 18.37 13.28 22.84
CA GLU A 238 18.42 11.82 22.98
C GLU A 238 19.37 11.12 22.00
N ASP A 239 19.82 11.79 20.93
CA ASP A 239 20.57 11.14 19.85
C ASP A 239 21.93 10.60 20.33
N PHE A 240 22.56 11.24 21.32
CA PHE A 240 23.78 10.73 21.95
C PHE A 240 23.53 9.41 22.70
N TRP A 241 22.53 9.38 23.59
CA TRP A 241 22.20 8.20 24.40
C TRP A 241 21.79 7.03 23.50
N VAL A 242 20.94 7.29 22.50
CA VAL A 242 20.50 6.28 21.52
C VAL A 242 21.69 5.70 20.74
N LYS A 243 22.69 6.51 20.38
CA LYS A 243 23.89 6.01 19.71
C LYS A 243 24.73 5.12 20.61
N ALA A 244 24.88 5.50 21.88
CA ALA A 244 25.63 4.71 22.85
C ALA A 244 24.94 3.36 23.18
N GLU A 245 23.62 3.38 23.40
CA GLU A 245 22.80 2.17 23.58
C GLU A 245 22.93 1.23 22.36
N LYS A 246 22.91 1.79 21.15
CA LYS A 246 23.10 1.02 19.92
C LYS A 246 24.46 0.33 19.88
N LEU A 247 25.54 1.03 20.23
CA LEU A 247 26.88 0.44 20.29
C LEU A 247 26.91 -0.73 21.29
N TYR A 248 26.34 -0.52 22.47
CA TYR A 248 26.33 -1.50 23.54
C TYR A 248 25.52 -2.75 23.17
N TYR A 249 24.26 -2.59 22.74
CA TYR A 249 23.45 -3.73 22.28
C TYR A 249 24.08 -4.47 21.11
N THR A 250 24.68 -3.74 20.15
CA THR A 250 25.33 -4.38 19.00
C THR A 250 26.54 -5.21 19.44
N ALA A 251 27.30 -4.72 20.43
CA ALA A 251 28.40 -5.47 21.01
C ALA A 251 27.92 -6.75 21.70
N LEU A 252 26.93 -6.66 22.59
CA LEU A 252 26.42 -7.81 23.33
C LEU A 252 25.77 -8.85 22.42
N ILE A 253 24.87 -8.44 21.53
CA ILE A 253 24.22 -9.35 20.58
C ILE A 253 25.25 -9.97 19.63
N GLY A 254 26.26 -9.20 19.21
CA GLY A 254 27.39 -9.71 18.45
C GLY A 254 28.18 -10.78 19.19
N TYR A 255 28.50 -10.53 20.46
CA TYR A 255 29.19 -11.51 21.31
C TYR A 255 28.36 -12.80 21.43
N ILE A 256 27.09 -12.68 21.79
CA ILE A 256 26.18 -13.85 21.94
C ILE A 256 26.09 -14.63 20.63
N TRP A 257 25.93 -13.95 19.50
CA TRP A 257 25.76 -14.62 18.21
C TRP A 257 27.01 -15.38 17.76
N TYR A 258 28.21 -14.82 17.97
CA TYR A 258 29.48 -15.43 17.55
C TYR A 258 30.01 -16.46 18.56
N GLU A 259 29.95 -16.17 19.86
CA GLU A 259 30.70 -16.91 20.89
C GLU A 259 29.83 -17.79 21.80
N ALA A 260 28.55 -17.46 21.99
CA ALA A 260 27.71 -18.25 22.90
C ALA A 260 27.34 -19.61 22.28
N PRO A 261 27.16 -20.66 23.09
CA PRO A 261 26.54 -21.92 22.65
C PRO A 261 25.16 -21.67 22.01
N ASP A 262 24.74 -22.52 21.08
CA ASP A 262 23.48 -22.32 20.33
C ASP A 262 22.25 -22.24 21.24
N GLU A 263 22.25 -22.93 22.38
CA GLU A 263 21.18 -22.93 23.39
C GLU A 263 21.08 -21.58 24.13
N GLU A 264 22.21 -20.88 24.26
CA GLU A 264 22.32 -19.58 24.95
C GLU A 264 22.16 -18.39 23.99
N LYS A 265 21.96 -18.62 22.69
CA LYS A 265 21.71 -17.55 21.71
C LYS A 265 20.28 -17.04 21.82
N ASN A 266 19.96 -16.31 22.88
CA ASN A 266 18.62 -15.82 23.14
C ASN A 266 18.62 -14.50 23.96
N PHE A 267 17.43 -13.93 24.18
CA PHE A 267 17.29 -12.67 24.93
C PHE A 267 17.56 -12.80 26.43
N THR A 268 17.43 -14.00 27.01
CA THR A 268 17.75 -14.24 28.42
C THR A 268 19.22 -13.97 28.68
N THR A 269 20.11 -14.51 27.83
CA THR A 269 21.56 -14.26 27.91
C THR A 269 21.89 -12.79 27.74
N LEU A 270 21.21 -12.08 26.82
CA LEU A 270 21.38 -10.64 26.65
C LEU A 270 21.06 -9.87 27.93
N LEU A 271 19.96 -10.20 28.61
CA LEU A 271 19.60 -9.58 29.89
C LEU A 271 20.60 -9.89 30.99
N GLU A 272 21.06 -11.14 31.08
CA GLU A 272 22.05 -11.55 32.07
C GLU A 272 23.38 -10.81 31.89
N MET A 273 23.84 -10.64 30.65
CA MET A 273 25.02 -9.81 30.34
C MET A 273 24.80 -8.36 30.77
N ILE A 274 23.63 -7.78 30.52
CA ILE A 274 23.32 -6.40 30.92
C ILE A 274 23.33 -6.26 32.45
N ASN A 275 22.72 -7.20 33.16
CA ASN A 275 22.67 -7.22 34.62
C ASN A 275 24.06 -7.44 35.24
N ALA A 276 24.93 -8.20 34.57
CA ALA A 276 26.32 -8.41 34.99
C ALA A 276 27.24 -7.20 34.69
N SER A 277 26.79 -6.21 33.93
CA SER A 277 27.61 -5.09 33.49
C SER A 277 27.61 -3.94 34.47
N GLU A 278 28.17 -4.14 35.67
CA GLU A 278 28.30 -3.09 36.68
C GLU A 278 29.28 -1.99 36.22
N ALA A 279 28.94 -0.72 36.47
CA ALA A 279 29.84 0.42 36.28
C ALA A 279 29.97 1.23 37.58
N ARG A 280 31.21 1.55 37.96
CA ARG A 280 31.52 2.37 39.14
C ARG A 280 31.91 3.78 38.71
N GLU A 281 31.41 4.79 39.43
CA GLU A 281 31.65 6.19 39.09
C GLU A 281 33.05 6.66 39.52
N ASP A 282 33.56 6.10 40.62
CA ASP A 282 34.81 6.54 41.27
C ASP A 282 36.03 5.67 40.91
N ASP A 283 35.84 4.65 40.07
CA ASP A 283 36.87 3.68 39.68
C ASP A 283 36.74 3.35 38.18
N GLU A 284 37.50 4.08 37.36
CA GLU A 284 37.52 3.88 35.91
C GLU A 284 38.26 2.59 35.49
N ASP A 285 39.09 2.04 36.37
CA ASP A 285 39.83 0.79 36.15
C ASP A 285 39.01 -0.45 36.57
N PHE A 286 37.83 -0.25 37.16
CA PHE A 286 36.94 -1.34 37.52
C PHE A 286 36.50 -2.14 36.28
N LYS A 287 36.73 -3.46 36.33
CA LYS A 287 36.32 -4.40 35.29
C LYS A 287 35.20 -5.29 35.82
N ASN A 288 34.05 -5.23 35.16
CA ASN A 288 32.95 -6.14 35.42
C ASN A 288 33.15 -7.48 34.66
N PRO A 289 32.33 -8.53 34.93
CA PRO A 289 32.43 -9.80 34.22
C PRO A 289 32.37 -9.67 32.69
N VAL A 290 31.54 -8.76 32.16
CA VAL A 290 31.41 -8.54 30.72
C VAL A 290 32.68 -7.90 30.14
N ASP A 291 33.32 -6.98 30.86
CA ASP A 291 34.60 -6.40 30.48
C ASP A 291 35.66 -7.48 30.31
N LEU A 292 35.76 -8.39 31.28
CA LEU A 292 36.69 -9.51 31.23
C LEU A 292 36.39 -10.48 30.07
N MET A 293 35.10 -10.67 29.72
CA MET A 293 34.71 -11.47 28.55
C MET A 293 35.17 -10.82 27.25
N PHE A 294 34.96 -9.51 27.08
CA PHE A 294 35.39 -8.78 25.89
C PHE A 294 36.91 -8.65 25.79
N GLU A 295 37.64 -8.51 26.90
CA GLU A 295 39.10 -8.51 26.91
C GLU A 295 39.67 -9.86 26.45
N ARG A 296 39.14 -10.98 26.96
CA ARG A 296 39.55 -12.31 26.50
C ARG A 296 39.23 -12.53 25.02
N LEU A 297 38.10 -12.01 24.54
CA LEU A 297 37.76 -12.09 23.13
C LEU A 297 38.70 -11.22 22.29
N GLU A 298 39.07 -10.04 22.77
CA GLU A 298 40.05 -9.15 22.13
C GLU A 298 41.44 -9.78 22.05
N GLU A 299 41.89 -10.47 23.10
CA GLU A 299 43.17 -11.20 23.10
C GLU A 299 43.20 -12.29 22.02
N LYS A 300 42.07 -12.93 21.74
CA LYS A 300 41.93 -13.95 20.69
C LYS A 300 41.80 -13.33 19.31
N ASP A 301 40.92 -12.35 19.14
CA ASP A 301 40.65 -11.66 17.89
C ASP A 301 40.37 -10.16 18.13
N PRO A 302 41.39 -9.30 18.00
CA PRO A 302 41.24 -7.85 18.15
C PRO A 302 40.32 -7.22 17.09
N GLU A 303 40.17 -7.86 15.93
CA GLU A 303 39.39 -7.36 14.80
C GLU A 303 37.93 -7.85 14.84
N HIS A 304 37.55 -8.62 15.86
CA HIS A 304 36.21 -9.14 16.06
C HIS A 304 35.17 -8.01 16.11
N PHE A 305 34.04 -8.21 15.41
CA PHE A 305 33.00 -7.19 15.29
C PHE A 305 32.46 -6.73 16.64
N ALA A 306 32.16 -7.67 17.54
CA ALA A 306 31.64 -7.37 18.88
C ALA A 306 32.63 -6.51 19.69
N VAL A 307 33.93 -6.86 19.66
CA VAL A 307 35.01 -6.14 20.36
C VAL A 307 35.11 -4.71 19.84
N LYS A 308 35.09 -4.51 18.52
CA LYS A 308 35.12 -3.17 17.91
C LYS A 308 33.97 -2.27 18.35
N GLN A 309 32.77 -2.81 18.53
CA GLN A 309 31.63 -2.03 19.03
C GLN A 309 31.76 -1.76 20.54
N TYR A 310 32.22 -2.76 21.31
CA TYR A 310 32.41 -2.63 22.76
C TYR A 310 33.46 -1.58 23.11
N LYS A 311 34.61 -1.57 22.42
CA LYS A 311 35.65 -0.55 22.58
C LYS A 311 35.11 0.87 22.40
N LYS A 312 34.26 1.08 21.39
CA LYS A 312 33.64 2.40 21.14
C LYS A 312 32.70 2.81 22.26
N TYR A 313 31.97 1.85 22.86
CA TYR A 313 31.16 2.09 24.04
C TYR A 313 32.04 2.45 25.26
N LYS A 314 33.15 1.73 25.49
CA LYS A 314 34.09 1.98 26.59
C LYS A 314 34.85 3.31 26.52
N LEU A 315 34.80 4.03 25.40
CA LEU A 315 35.33 5.41 25.32
C LEU A 315 34.52 6.42 26.15
N THR A 316 33.34 6.06 26.64
CA THR A 316 32.54 6.94 27.49
C THR A 316 33.00 6.90 28.95
N ALA A 317 33.04 8.05 29.62
CA ALA A 317 33.37 8.15 31.05
C ALA A 317 32.44 7.29 31.93
N GLY A 318 32.94 6.82 33.08
CA GLY A 318 32.23 5.87 33.97
C GLY A 318 30.81 6.29 34.37
N LYS A 319 30.61 7.57 34.71
CA LYS A 319 29.29 8.14 35.01
C LYS A 319 28.31 8.05 33.83
N THR A 320 28.80 8.29 32.62
CA THR A 320 28.01 8.18 31.39
C THR A 320 27.71 6.71 31.06
N ALA A 321 28.68 5.82 31.23
CA ALA A 321 28.52 4.38 31.03
C ALA A 321 27.41 3.80 31.94
N LYS A 322 27.41 4.17 33.22
CA LYS A 322 26.35 3.79 34.18
C LYS A 322 24.97 4.28 33.75
N SER A 323 24.87 5.52 33.26
CA SER A 323 23.60 6.05 32.73
C SER A 323 23.12 5.29 31.49
N ILE A 324 24.04 4.87 30.59
CA ILE A 324 23.71 4.07 29.41
C ILE A 324 23.19 2.68 29.83
N LEU A 325 23.82 2.05 30.82
CA LEU A 325 23.42 0.72 31.32
C LEU A 325 22.02 0.75 31.94
N ILE A 326 21.74 1.75 32.77
CA ILE A 326 20.40 1.96 33.35
C ILE A 326 19.36 2.14 32.22
N SER A 327 19.69 2.94 31.21
CA SER A 327 18.80 3.17 30.06
C SER A 327 18.54 1.89 29.25
N CYS A 328 19.58 1.08 29.03
CA CYS A 328 19.45 -0.22 28.37
C CYS A 328 18.58 -1.19 29.19
N GLY A 329 18.87 -1.34 30.49
CA GLY A 329 18.08 -2.18 31.40
C GLY A 329 16.61 -1.76 31.43
N ALA A 330 16.32 -0.46 31.51
CA ALA A 330 14.95 0.05 31.51
C ALA A 330 14.17 -0.30 30.22
N ARG A 331 14.81 -0.24 29.05
CA ARG A 331 14.18 -0.61 27.76
C ARG A 331 13.84 -2.10 27.67
N LEU A 332 14.66 -2.96 28.28
CA LEU A 332 14.45 -4.41 28.27
C LEU A 332 13.73 -4.93 29.52
N ALA A 333 13.29 -4.05 30.43
CA ALA A 333 12.52 -4.43 31.61
C ALA A 333 11.30 -5.32 31.32
N PRO A 334 10.56 -5.20 30.19
CA PRO A 334 9.48 -6.14 29.87
C PRO A 334 9.96 -7.60 29.75
N PHE A 335 11.22 -7.84 29.40
CA PHE A 335 11.81 -9.18 29.36
C PHE A 335 12.15 -9.74 30.74
N ASP A 336 12.01 -8.99 31.83
CA ASP A 336 12.13 -9.56 33.18
C ASP A 336 10.92 -10.42 33.56
N ILE A 337 9.83 -10.33 32.79
CA ILE A 337 8.67 -11.20 32.91
C ILE A 337 9.06 -12.61 32.46
N ARG A 338 8.99 -13.58 33.40
CA ARG A 338 9.39 -14.97 33.16
C ARG A 338 8.68 -15.58 31.95
N GLU A 339 7.38 -15.34 31.81
CA GLU A 339 6.57 -15.83 30.70
C GLU A 339 7.06 -15.33 29.34
N LEU A 340 7.58 -14.09 29.27
CA LEU A 340 8.16 -13.56 28.03
C LEU A 340 9.54 -14.17 27.75
N ARG A 341 10.36 -14.41 28.79
CA ARG A 341 11.64 -15.12 28.63
C ARG A 341 11.43 -16.53 28.07
N GLU A 342 10.51 -17.29 28.66
CA GLU A 342 10.16 -18.65 28.20
C GLU A 342 9.64 -18.65 26.76
N LEU A 343 8.88 -17.63 26.37
CA LEU A 343 8.41 -17.45 25.00
C LEU A 343 9.55 -17.24 24.01
N MET A 344 10.61 -16.52 24.40
CA MET A 344 11.67 -16.06 23.50
C MET A 344 13.00 -16.83 23.60
N GLU A 345 13.00 -17.92 24.37
CA GLU A 345 14.16 -18.78 24.58
C GLU A 345 14.51 -19.60 23.32
N THR A 346 13.53 -20.29 22.73
CA THR A 346 13.72 -21.12 21.53
C THR A 346 12.83 -20.65 20.39
N ASP A 347 13.06 -21.12 19.16
CA ASP A 347 12.23 -20.78 18.02
C ASP A 347 11.40 -21.97 17.53
N GLU A 348 10.11 -21.73 17.31
CA GLU A 348 9.20 -22.66 16.64
C GLU A 348 8.49 -22.01 15.44
N MET A 349 8.79 -20.74 15.14
CA MET A 349 8.05 -19.95 14.14
C MET A 349 8.41 -20.33 12.71
N GLU A 350 9.66 -20.75 12.46
CA GLU A 350 10.16 -21.07 11.11
C GLU A 350 9.85 -19.95 10.09
N LEU A 351 10.10 -18.67 10.45
CA LEU A 351 9.64 -17.50 9.68
C LEU A 351 10.11 -17.49 8.22
N ASP A 352 11.25 -18.08 7.93
CA ASP A 352 11.81 -18.19 6.59
C ASP A 352 11.03 -19.19 5.71
N THR A 353 10.31 -20.15 6.28
CA THR A 353 9.59 -21.20 5.52
C THR A 353 8.23 -20.78 4.98
N LEU A 354 7.74 -19.60 5.36
CA LEU A 354 6.41 -19.10 4.98
C LEU A 354 6.23 -18.94 3.46
N GLY A 355 7.32 -18.71 2.72
CA GLY A 355 7.33 -18.62 1.26
C GLY A 355 7.51 -19.96 0.54
N ASP A 356 7.94 -21.01 1.24
CA ASP A 356 8.27 -22.32 0.64
C ASP A 356 7.02 -23.20 0.51
N ARG A 357 6.18 -23.15 1.55
CA ARG A 357 4.98 -23.98 1.71
C ARG A 357 3.84 -23.13 2.26
N LYS A 358 2.60 -23.61 2.10
CA LYS A 358 1.41 -22.92 2.63
C LYS A 358 1.44 -22.91 4.16
N THR A 359 1.74 -21.74 4.71
CA THR A 359 1.80 -21.49 6.14
C THR A 359 0.88 -20.32 6.50
N ALA A 360 0.20 -20.43 7.64
CA ALA A 360 -0.61 -19.36 8.21
C ALA A 360 -0.08 -19.02 9.60
N LEU A 361 0.57 -17.86 9.71
CA LEU A 361 1.06 -17.31 10.97
C LEU A 361 0.03 -16.33 11.51
N PHE A 362 -0.43 -16.57 12.73
CA PHE A 362 -1.32 -15.67 13.46
C PHE A 362 -0.53 -14.99 14.57
N VAL A 363 -0.59 -13.66 14.60
CA VAL A 363 0.05 -12.82 15.60
C VAL A 363 -1.05 -12.16 16.42
N ILE A 364 -1.34 -12.73 17.58
CA ILE A 364 -2.38 -12.27 18.49
C ILE A 364 -1.75 -11.23 19.42
N ILE A 365 -2.29 -10.01 19.36
CA ILE A 365 -1.79 -8.83 20.08
C ILE A 365 -2.91 -8.22 20.91
N SER A 366 -2.60 -7.52 22.00
CA SER A 366 -3.62 -6.79 22.75
C SER A 366 -4.01 -5.50 22.03
N ASP A 367 -5.29 -5.15 22.03
CA ASP A 367 -5.79 -3.85 21.55
C ASP A 367 -5.79 -2.77 22.65
N THR A 368 -5.57 -3.16 23.91
CA THR A 368 -5.58 -2.25 25.07
C THR A 368 -4.21 -2.06 25.72
N ASP A 369 -3.26 -2.96 25.49
CA ASP A 369 -1.96 -2.98 26.15
C ASP A 369 -0.84 -3.05 25.10
N ASP A 370 0.03 -2.04 25.11
CA ASP A 370 1.13 -1.90 24.17
C ASP A 370 2.46 -2.48 24.68
N THR A 371 2.49 -3.00 25.91
CA THR A 371 3.70 -3.48 26.61
C THR A 371 4.54 -4.43 25.75
N PHE A 372 3.91 -5.34 24.99
CA PHE A 372 4.60 -6.37 24.19
C PHE A 372 4.63 -6.09 22.69
N ASN A 373 4.20 -4.91 22.23
CA ASN A 373 4.16 -4.58 20.80
C ASN A 373 5.55 -4.61 20.16
N PHE A 374 6.62 -4.32 20.92
CA PHE A 374 7.98 -4.39 20.42
C PHE A 374 8.36 -5.81 19.94
N VAL A 375 7.88 -6.88 20.58
CA VAL A 375 8.13 -8.28 20.17
C VAL A 375 7.56 -8.52 18.77
N VAL A 376 6.34 -8.02 18.56
CA VAL A 376 5.60 -8.14 17.30
C VAL A 376 6.29 -7.33 16.19
N SER A 377 6.76 -6.12 16.50
CA SER A 377 7.58 -5.31 15.59
C SER A 377 8.89 -5.99 15.20
N ILE A 378 9.58 -6.65 16.13
CA ILE A 378 10.79 -7.44 15.83
C ILE A 378 10.43 -8.59 14.89
N LEU A 379 9.38 -9.36 15.19
CA LEU A 379 8.91 -10.47 14.36
C LEU A 379 8.60 -10.01 12.93
N TYR A 380 7.81 -8.96 12.75
CA TYR A 380 7.47 -8.47 11.41
C TYR A 380 8.69 -7.95 10.66
N THR A 381 9.61 -7.26 11.36
CA THR A 381 10.84 -6.76 10.74
C THR A 381 11.71 -7.92 10.27
N GLN A 382 11.90 -8.95 11.08
CA GLN A 382 12.67 -10.14 10.68
C GLN A 382 11.97 -10.90 9.55
N LEU A 383 10.67 -11.14 9.66
CA LEU A 383 9.86 -11.80 8.64
C LEU A 383 10.03 -11.14 7.27
N PHE A 384 9.86 -9.82 7.16
CA PHE A 384 9.98 -9.13 5.86
C PHE A 384 11.40 -9.23 5.30
N ASN A 385 12.43 -9.10 6.14
CA ASN A 385 13.82 -9.23 5.69
C ASN A 385 14.12 -10.65 5.20
N LEU A 386 13.82 -11.67 6.02
CA LEU A 386 14.07 -13.07 5.70
C LEU A 386 13.37 -13.50 4.40
N LEU A 387 12.10 -13.13 4.24
CA LEU A 387 11.35 -13.44 3.03
C LEU A 387 11.92 -12.72 1.81
N CYS A 388 12.44 -11.51 1.97
CA CYS A 388 13.07 -10.80 0.87
C CYS A 388 14.40 -11.45 0.46
N ASP A 389 15.26 -11.73 1.44
CA ASP A 389 16.57 -12.34 1.23
C ASP A 389 16.40 -13.74 0.62
N LYS A 390 15.48 -14.56 1.15
CA LYS A 390 15.17 -15.89 0.61
C LYS A 390 14.62 -15.85 -0.81
N ALA A 391 13.78 -14.86 -1.12
CA ALA A 391 13.30 -14.68 -2.49
C ALA A 391 14.46 -14.41 -3.45
N ASP A 392 15.37 -13.51 -3.09
CA ASP A 392 16.48 -13.08 -3.94
C ASP A 392 17.57 -14.15 -4.09
N ASP A 393 18.00 -14.75 -2.97
CA ASP A 393 19.18 -15.61 -2.92
C ASP A 393 18.86 -17.08 -3.24
N VAL A 394 17.67 -17.58 -2.88
CA VAL A 394 17.31 -19.00 -3.06
C VAL A 394 16.44 -19.22 -4.31
N TYR A 395 15.46 -18.34 -4.55
CA TYR A 395 14.44 -18.56 -5.57
C TYR A 395 14.55 -17.64 -6.80
N GLY A 396 15.68 -16.94 -6.96
CA GLY A 396 15.94 -16.10 -8.14
C GLY A 396 15.01 -14.89 -8.25
N GLY A 397 14.65 -14.32 -7.11
CA GLY A 397 13.86 -13.09 -6.95
C GLY A 397 12.38 -13.28 -6.63
N ARG A 398 11.85 -14.51 -6.46
CA ARG A 398 10.42 -14.74 -6.15
C ARG A 398 10.16 -15.94 -5.28
N LEU A 399 9.35 -15.78 -4.24
CA LEU A 399 8.89 -16.91 -3.44
C LEU A 399 7.98 -17.85 -4.25
N PRO A 400 8.10 -19.18 -4.07
CA PRO A 400 7.22 -20.18 -4.69
C PRO A 400 5.75 -20.00 -4.29
N VAL A 401 5.50 -19.72 -3.02
CA VAL A 401 4.16 -19.42 -2.48
C VAL A 401 4.11 -17.94 -2.13
N HIS A 402 3.16 -17.23 -2.72
CA HIS A 402 2.95 -15.81 -2.41
C HIS A 402 2.57 -15.64 -0.95
N VAL A 403 3.25 -14.73 -0.23
CA VAL A 403 2.99 -14.44 1.19
C VAL A 403 2.18 -13.16 1.32
N ARG A 404 0.98 -13.26 1.91
CA ARG A 404 0.09 -12.11 2.16
C ARG A 404 0.05 -11.78 3.64
N CYS A 405 0.51 -10.59 3.99
CA CYS A 405 0.38 -10.05 5.35
C CYS A 405 -0.96 -9.30 5.46
N LEU A 406 -1.90 -9.84 6.23
CA LEU A 406 -3.17 -9.21 6.60
C LEU A 406 -2.98 -8.55 7.97
N LEU A 407 -2.57 -7.29 7.95
CA LEU A 407 -2.18 -6.58 9.16
C LEU A 407 -3.40 -5.86 9.74
N ASP A 408 -4.30 -6.63 10.36
CA ASP A 408 -5.46 -6.07 11.08
C ASP A 408 -4.95 -5.17 12.22
N GLU A 409 -5.55 -3.99 12.31
CA GLU A 409 -5.16 -2.97 13.29
C GLU A 409 -3.65 -2.67 13.30
N PHE A 410 -3.10 -2.39 12.11
CA PHE A 410 -1.66 -2.20 11.87
C PHE A 410 -0.97 -1.23 12.84
N ALA A 411 -1.72 -0.26 13.39
CA ALA A 411 -1.20 0.67 14.38
C ALA A 411 -0.71 0.01 15.68
N ASN A 412 -1.28 -1.13 16.05
CA ASN A 412 -0.95 -1.86 17.29
C ASN A 412 0.29 -2.77 17.14
N ILE A 413 0.87 -2.90 15.94
CA ILE A 413 2.09 -3.69 15.73
C ILE A 413 3.33 -2.96 16.30
N GLY A 414 3.28 -1.63 16.38
CA GLY A 414 4.45 -0.77 16.58
C GLY A 414 5.08 -0.32 15.25
N GLN A 415 6.26 0.29 15.32
CA GLN A 415 6.96 0.79 14.16
C GLN A 415 7.86 -0.29 13.55
N ILE A 416 7.46 -0.79 12.37
CA ILE A 416 8.36 -1.55 11.49
C ILE A 416 9.35 -0.57 10.82
N PRO A 417 10.66 -0.65 11.09
CA PRO A 417 11.61 0.31 10.54
C PRO A 417 11.69 0.24 9.01
N LYS A 418 11.74 1.42 8.36
CA LYS A 418 11.85 1.57 6.90
C LYS A 418 10.73 0.87 6.10
N PHE A 419 9.55 0.76 6.70
CA PHE A 419 8.39 0.10 6.07
C PHE A 419 7.99 0.76 4.73
N GLU A 420 8.17 2.08 4.59
CA GLU A 420 7.93 2.82 3.35
C GLU A 420 8.79 2.33 2.17
N LYS A 421 10.00 1.83 2.45
CA LYS A 421 10.89 1.22 1.45
C LYS A 421 10.56 -0.25 1.22
N LEU A 422 10.18 -0.96 2.29
CA LEU A 422 9.77 -2.38 2.19
C LEU A 422 8.54 -2.52 1.31
N ILE A 423 7.46 -1.78 1.57
CA ILE A 423 6.20 -1.91 0.83
C ILE A 423 6.35 -1.65 -0.68
N ALA A 424 7.28 -0.78 -1.07
CA ALA A 424 7.59 -0.49 -2.47
C ALA A 424 8.29 -1.65 -3.20
N THR A 425 9.04 -2.48 -2.47
CA THR A 425 9.97 -3.48 -3.06
C THR A 425 9.46 -4.93 -2.93
N ILE A 426 8.67 -5.23 -1.90
CA ILE A 426 8.15 -6.59 -1.60
C ILE A 426 7.32 -7.19 -2.74
N ARG A 427 6.65 -6.35 -3.55
CA ARG A 427 5.80 -6.80 -4.68
C ARG A 427 6.54 -7.74 -5.63
N SER A 428 7.79 -7.39 -5.95
CA SER A 428 8.58 -8.13 -6.94
C SER A 428 8.94 -9.55 -6.49
N ARG A 429 8.89 -9.79 -5.17
CA ARG A 429 9.28 -11.01 -4.46
C ARG A 429 8.10 -11.92 -4.11
N GLU A 430 6.91 -11.63 -4.66
CA GLU A 430 5.66 -12.32 -4.34
C GLU A 430 5.25 -12.19 -2.86
N ILE A 431 5.49 -11.02 -2.28
CA ILE A 431 5.03 -10.63 -0.95
C ILE A 431 4.10 -9.43 -1.09
N SER A 432 3.02 -9.39 -0.32
CA SER A 432 2.11 -8.24 -0.27
C SER A 432 1.55 -7.95 1.12
N ALA A 433 1.24 -6.68 1.38
CA ALA A 433 0.72 -6.24 2.66
C ALA A 433 -0.66 -5.58 2.51
N SER A 434 -1.65 -6.09 3.22
CA SER A 434 -2.93 -5.42 3.44
C SER A 434 -2.85 -4.69 4.77
N ILE A 435 -2.67 -3.36 4.71
CA ILE A 435 -2.61 -2.47 5.87
C ILE A 435 -4.05 -2.11 6.25
N ILE A 436 -4.47 -2.50 7.44
CA ILE A 436 -5.85 -2.33 7.87
C ILE A 436 -5.83 -1.39 9.09
N LEU A 437 -6.48 -0.23 8.93
CA LEU A 437 -6.44 0.86 9.89
C LEU A 437 -7.84 1.33 10.24
N GLN A 438 -7.99 1.92 11.42
CA GLN A 438 -9.24 2.60 11.77
C GLN A 438 -9.36 3.93 11.04
N SER A 439 -8.24 4.63 10.92
CA SER A 439 -8.14 5.93 10.27
C SER A 439 -6.74 6.16 9.69
N GLN A 440 -6.61 7.05 8.70
CA GLN A 440 -5.30 7.38 8.15
C GLN A 440 -4.40 8.12 9.14
N SER A 441 -4.99 8.83 10.11
CA SER A 441 -4.22 9.53 11.14
C SER A 441 -3.41 8.58 12.02
N GLN A 442 -3.88 7.35 12.23
CA GLN A 442 -3.08 6.33 12.95
C GLN A 442 -1.76 6.02 12.23
N LEU A 443 -1.79 5.94 10.90
CA LEU A 443 -0.57 5.73 10.12
C LEU A 443 0.36 6.94 10.19
N LYS A 444 -0.21 8.16 10.11
CA LYS A 444 0.54 9.42 10.25
C LYS A 444 1.16 9.59 11.63
N ALA A 445 0.53 9.10 12.70
CA ALA A 445 1.09 9.12 14.05
C ALA A 445 2.40 8.32 14.16
N ILE A 446 2.43 7.11 13.58
CA ILE A 446 3.57 6.18 13.70
C ILE A 446 4.67 6.52 12.69
N TYR A 447 4.30 6.86 11.45
CA TYR A 447 5.24 7.00 10.33
C TYR A 447 5.50 8.46 9.91
N LYS A 448 4.78 9.43 10.48
CA LYS A 448 4.91 10.87 10.18
C LYS A 448 4.86 11.10 8.66
N ASP A 449 5.85 11.81 8.10
CA ASP A 449 5.94 12.13 6.68
C ASP A 449 6.03 10.89 5.76
N ASN A 450 6.45 9.73 6.29
CA ASN A 450 6.53 8.49 5.51
C ASN A 450 5.16 7.83 5.29
N ALA A 451 4.11 8.24 6.02
CA ALA A 451 2.77 7.67 5.90
C ALA A 451 2.21 7.82 4.47
N ASP A 452 2.37 9.00 3.86
CA ASP A 452 1.89 9.27 2.50
C ASP A 452 2.59 8.39 1.46
N THR A 453 3.88 8.07 1.69
CA THR A 453 4.64 7.15 0.83
C THR A 453 4.11 5.72 0.95
N ILE A 454 3.73 5.29 2.16
CA ILE A 454 3.13 3.96 2.39
C ILE A 454 1.79 3.86 1.66
N VAL A 455 0.92 4.87 1.82
CA VAL A 455 -0.38 4.95 1.12
C VAL A 455 -0.18 4.94 -0.39
N GLY A 456 0.75 5.74 -0.91
CA GLY A 456 1.05 5.83 -2.35
C GLY A 456 1.56 4.52 -2.98
N ASN A 457 2.11 3.60 -2.18
CA ASN A 457 2.53 2.27 -2.63
C ASN A 457 1.41 1.21 -2.59
N CYS A 458 0.21 1.55 -2.12
CA CYS A 458 -0.96 0.69 -2.20
C CYS A 458 -1.73 0.98 -3.50
N ASP A 459 -1.81 0.01 -4.43
CA ASP A 459 -2.59 0.19 -5.67
C ASP A 459 -4.11 0.19 -5.41
N THR A 460 -4.52 -0.30 -4.24
CA THR A 460 -5.92 -0.47 -3.86
C THR A 460 -6.18 0.18 -2.51
N THR A 461 -7.24 0.98 -2.43
CA THR A 461 -7.75 1.55 -1.18
C THR A 461 -9.21 1.16 -1.01
N LEU A 462 -9.55 0.53 0.12
CA LEU A 462 -10.90 0.12 0.46
C LEU A 462 -11.37 0.87 1.70
N PHE A 463 -12.38 1.71 1.54
CA PHE A 463 -13.01 2.44 2.64
C PHE A 463 -14.33 1.77 3.05
N LEU A 464 -14.39 1.32 4.30
CA LEU A 464 -15.53 0.59 4.88
C LEU A 464 -16.46 1.46 5.71
N GLY A 465 -16.20 2.77 5.79
CA GLY A 465 -16.95 3.74 6.60
C GLY A 465 -16.17 4.23 7.81
N GLY A 466 -16.44 5.47 8.23
CA GLY A 466 -15.74 6.12 9.34
C GLY A 466 -16.29 7.52 9.59
N LYS A 467 -15.92 8.11 10.73
CA LYS A 467 -16.39 9.45 11.15
C LYS A 467 -15.30 10.51 11.19
N GLU A 468 -14.04 10.12 10.94
CA GLU A 468 -12.91 11.04 11.05
C GLU A 468 -12.89 12.03 9.89
N LYS A 469 -13.00 13.32 10.20
CA LYS A 469 -13.14 14.40 9.20
C LYS A 469 -12.01 14.46 8.19
N THR A 470 -10.77 14.24 8.61
CA THR A 470 -9.58 14.28 7.73
C THR A 470 -9.65 13.19 6.68
N THR A 471 -9.87 11.94 7.10
CA THR A 471 -10.07 10.80 6.19
C THR A 471 -11.25 11.03 5.23
N LEU A 472 -12.39 11.53 5.72
CA LEU A 472 -13.57 11.79 4.89
C LEU A 472 -13.31 12.86 3.81
N LYS A 473 -12.61 13.93 4.18
CA LYS A 473 -12.20 14.98 3.24
C LYS A 473 -11.29 14.44 2.16
N GLU A 474 -10.25 13.69 2.55
CA GLU A 474 -9.32 13.07 1.59
C GLU A 474 -10.06 12.13 0.62
N ILE A 475 -11.01 11.33 1.10
CA ILE A 475 -11.80 10.44 0.23
C ILE A 475 -12.66 11.24 -0.76
N SER A 476 -13.38 12.27 -0.31
CA SER A 476 -14.17 13.13 -1.22
C SER A 476 -13.28 13.77 -2.29
N GLU A 477 -12.12 14.29 -1.91
CA GLU A 477 -11.15 14.88 -2.83
C GLU A 477 -10.64 13.86 -3.86
N ILE A 478 -10.36 12.62 -3.44
CA ILE A 478 -9.91 11.54 -4.33
C ILE A 478 -11.02 11.09 -5.30
N LEU A 479 -12.28 11.02 -4.84
CA LEU A 479 -13.42 10.68 -5.71
C LEU A 479 -13.60 11.72 -6.82
N GLY A 480 -13.34 12.99 -6.50
CA GLY A 480 -13.37 14.10 -7.44
C GLY A 480 -14.79 14.56 -7.78
N LYS A 481 -14.88 15.38 -8.83
CA LYS A 481 -16.14 16.04 -9.25
C LYS A 481 -16.70 15.47 -10.55
N GLU A 482 -18.01 15.30 -10.59
CA GLU A 482 -18.79 15.05 -11.80
C GLU A 482 -19.41 16.35 -12.33
N THR A 483 -19.63 16.40 -13.64
CA THR A 483 -20.33 17.53 -14.27
C THR A 483 -21.81 17.18 -14.35
N ILE A 484 -22.66 17.98 -13.71
CA ILE A 484 -24.11 17.83 -13.75
C ILE A 484 -24.74 18.99 -14.52
N ASP A 485 -25.83 18.70 -15.24
CA ASP A 485 -26.65 19.72 -15.87
C ASP A 485 -27.71 20.18 -14.86
N SER A 486 -27.65 21.45 -14.49
CA SER A 486 -28.64 22.13 -13.67
C SER A 486 -29.54 22.95 -14.58
N PHE A 487 -30.85 22.85 -14.41
CA PHE A 487 -31.78 23.73 -15.11
C PHE A 487 -32.57 24.55 -14.09
N ASN A 488 -32.61 25.86 -14.30
CA ASN A 488 -33.46 26.75 -13.52
C ASN A 488 -34.71 27.06 -14.33
N THR A 489 -35.87 26.81 -13.72
CA THR A 489 -37.17 27.20 -14.29
C THR A 489 -37.59 28.50 -13.63
N SER A 490 -37.65 29.59 -14.38
CA SER A 490 -38.19 30.86 -13.91
C SER A 490 -39.59 31.05 -14.48
N GLU A 491 -40.58 31.22 -13.61
CA GLU A 491 -41.95 31.58 -13.99
C GLU A 491 -42.15 33.05 -13.67
N THR A 492 -42.43 33.88 -14.67
CA THR A 492 -42.76 35.30 -14.47
C THR A 492 -44.23 35.51 -14.74
N ARG A 493 -44.97 35.87 -13.69
CA ARG A 493 -46.42 36.15 -13.76
C ARG A 493 -46.66 37.63 -14.01
N GLY A 494 -46.83 37.97 -15.29
CA GLY A 494 -47.37 39.26 -15.75
C GLY A 494 -48.81 39.09 -16.26
N ARG A 495 -49.20 39.84 -17.29
CA ARG A 495 -50.52 39.72 -17.96
C ARG A 495 -50.68 38.40 -18.73
N GLU A 496 -49.56 37.78 -19.11
CA GLU A 496 -49.46 36.43 -19.66
C GLU A 496 -48.38 35.64 -18.90
N LEU A 497 -48.53 34.31 -18.84
CA LEU A 497 -47.57 33.41 -18.21
C LEU A 497 -46.37 33.18 -19.15
N SER A 498 -45.16 33.53 -18.69
CA SER A 498 -43.92 33.24 -19.41
C SER A 498 -43.01 32.32 -18.59
N HIS A 499 -42.48 31.29 -19.25
CA HIS A 499 -41.54 30.33 -18.68
C HIS A 499 -40.16 30.50 -19.32
N GLY A 500 -39.14 30.74 -18.50
CA GLY A 500 -37.74 30.71 -18.91
C GLY A 500 -37.07 29.45 -18.38
N LEU A 501 -36.34 28.73 -19.26
CA LEU A 501 -35.48 27.61 -18.89
C LEU A 501 -34.02 28.00 -19.12
N ASN A 502 -33.25 28.07 -18.05
CA ASN A 502 -31.82 28.35 -18.11
C ASN A 502 -31.02 27.08 -17.77
N TYR A 503 -30.24 26.58 -18.73
CA TYR A 503 -29.37 25.41 -18.56
C TYR A 503 -27.96 25.86 -18.16
N GLN A 504 -27.50 25.43 -16.99
CA GLN A 504 -26.18 25.69 -16.46
C GLN A 504 -25.48 24.38 -16.09
N LYS A 505 -24.19 24.27 -16.43
CA LYS A 505 -23.37 23.15 -15.97
C LYS A 505 -22.76 23.47 -14.63
N LEU A 506 -22.79 22.51 -13.71
CA LEU A 506 -22.19 22.63 -12.38
C LEU A 506 -21.26 21.45 -12.11
N GLY A 507 -20.26 21.68 -11.26
CA GLY A 507 -19.42 20.62 -10.71
C GLY A 507 -19.94 20.17 -9.36
N LYS A 508 -20.35 18.91 -9.25
CA LYS A 508 -20.75 18.28 -7.99
C LYS A 508 -19.69 17.26 -7.58
N GLU A 509 -19.36 17.18 -6.30
CA GLU A 509 -18.55 16.05 -5.79
C GLU A 509 -19.31 14.73 -6.01
N LEU A 510 -18.59 13.68 -6.40
CA LEU A 510 -19.22 12.37 -6.63
C LEU A 510 -19.88 11.84 -5.36
N MET A 511 -19.29 12.16 -4.20
CA MET A 511 -19.89 12.00 -2.88
C MET A 511 -19.30 13.06 -1.94
N THR A 512 -20.15 13.85 -1.31
CA THR A 512 -19.75 14.88 -0.34
C THR A 512 -19.29 14.24 0.96
N GLN A 513 -18.55 14.99 1.79
CA GLN A 513 -18.09 14.50 3.10
C GLN A 513 -19.25 14.03 3.99
N ASP A 514 -20.39 14.74 3.93
CA ASP A 514 -21.61 14.39 4.66
C ASP A 514 -22.18 13.06 4.17
N GLU A 515 -22.37 12.91 2.84
CA GLU A 515 -22.84 11.65 2.24
C GLU A 515 -21.92 10.46 2.59
N ILE A 516 -20.59 10.66 2.60
CA ILE A 516 -19.63 9.61 3.00
C ILE A 516 -19.76 9.28 4.50
N ALA A 517 -20.02 10.28 5.35
CA ALA A 517 -20.18 10.08 6.79
C ALA A 517 -21.44 9.30 7.17
N VAL A 518 -22.53 9.47 6.39
CA VAL A 518 -23.82 8.77 6.58
C VAL A 518 -23.99 7.55 5.67
N MET A 519 -22.90 7.09 5.06
CA MET A 519 -22.89 5.92 4.18
C MET A 519 -23.43 4.66 4.91
N ASP A 520 -24.26 3.89 4.21
CA ASP A 520 -24.81 2.63 4.71
C ASP A 520 -23.69 1.67 5.16
N GLY A 521 -23.85 1.06 6.33
CA GLY A 521 -22.87 0.14 6.92
C GLY A 521 -22.60 -1.12 6.11
N GLY A 522 -23.48 -1.49 5.16
CA GLY A 522 -23.28 -2.56 4.19
C GLY A 522 -22.54 -2.12 2.92
N LYS A 523 -22.31 -0.83 2.71
CA LYS A 523 -21.62 -0.27 1.54
C LYS A 523 -20.16 0.06 1.82
N CYS A 524 -19.37 0.15 0.76
CA CYS A 524 -17.97 0.53 0.81
C CYS A 524 -17.58 1.28 -0.47
N ILE A 525 -16.50 2.04 -0.36
CA ILE A 525 -15.88 2.73 -1.50
C ILE A 525 -14.57 2.01 -1.79
N LEU A 526 -14.46 1.45 -3.00
CA LEU A 526 -13.23 0.82 -3.48
C LEU A 526 -12.56 1.72 -4.51
N GLN A 527 -11.27 1.97 -4.32
CA GLN A 527 -10.42 2.65 -5.27
C GLN A 527 -9.34 1.67 -5.73
N LEU A 528 -9.17 1.55 -7.04
CA LEU A 528 -8.13 0.75 -7.66
C LEU A 528 -7.42 1.61 -8.70
N ARG A 529 -6.08 1.59 -8.69
CA ARG A 529 -5.28 2.41 -9.60
C ARG A 529 -5.66 2.18 -11.06
N GLY A 530 -5.86 3.26 -11.80
CA GLY A 530 -6.11 3.23 -13.25
C GLY A 530 -7.53 2.83 -13.65
N VAL A 531 -8.48 2.77 -12.70
CA VAL A 531 -9.92 2.67 -12.97
C VAL A 531 -10.70 3.69 -12.16
N ARG A 532 -11.98 3.84 -12.47
CA ARG A 532 -12.91 4.67 -11.68
C ARG A 532 -13.17 4.03 -10.31
N PRO A 533 -13.44 4.83 -9.27
CA PRO A 533 -13.80 4.30 -7.96
C PRO A 533 -15.13 3.55 -8.02
N PHE A 534 -15.34 2.56 -7.16
CA PHE A 534 -16.56 1.78 -7.07
C PHE A 534 -17.28 2.06 -5.76
N PHE A 535 -18.60 2.18 -5.82
CA PHE A 535 -19.47 2.24 -4.66
C PHE A 535 -20.28 0.94 -4.63
N SER A 536 -19.89 0.04 -3.73
CA SER A 536 -20.29 -1.38 -3.79
C SER A 536 -20.65 -1.93 -2.43
N ASP A 537 -21.35 -3.06 -2.41
CA ASP A 537 -21.62 -3.79 -1.17
C ASP A 537 -20.36 -4.44 -0.62
N LYS A 538 -20.22 -4.42 0.70
CA LYS A 538 -19.22 -5.20 1.42
C LYS A 538 -19.39 -6.68 1.13
N TYR A 539 -18.30 -7.45 1.15
CA TYR A 539 -18.36 -8.85 0.80
C TYR A 539 -19.08 -9.66 1.89
N ASP A 540 -20.21 -10.27 1.55
CA ASP A 540 -20.93 -11.15 2.46
C ASP A 540 -20.25 -12.53 2.57
N ILE A 541 -19.70 -12.84 3.75
CA ILE A 541 -19.00 -14.11 4.01
C ILE A 541 -19.89 -15.33 3.76
N THR A 542 -21.21 -15.23 3.92
CA THR A 542 -22.13 -16.36 3.74
C THR A 542 -22.20 -16.84 2.30
N LYS A 543 -21.88 -15.95 1.34
CA LYS A 543 -21.83 -16.26 -0.09
C LYS A 543 -20.53 -16.94 -0.52
N HIS A 544 -19.55 -17.04 0.38
CA HIS A 544 -18.29 -17.71 0.07
C HIS A 544 -18.48 -19.24 0.03
N PRO A 545 -18.00 -19.96 -0.99
CA PRO A 545 -18.16 -21.43 -1.08
C PRO A 545 -17.65 -22.22 0.14
N LYS A 546 -16.67 -21.65 0.84
CA LYS A 546 -16.03 -22.24 2.04
C LYS A 546 -16.61 -21.77 3.37
N TYR A 547 -17.67 -20.96 3.38
CA TYR A 547 -18.29 -20.43 4.61
C TYR A 547 -18.68 -21.52 5.59
N LYS A 548 -19.22 -22.65 5.09
CA LYS A 548 -19.61 -23.84 5.87
C LYS A 548 -18.49 -24.46 6.74
N TYR A 549 -17.24 -24.05 6.54
CA TYR A 549 -16.08 -24.53 7.29
C TYR A 549 -15.58 -23.53 8.34
N LEU A 550 -16.21 -22.37 8.46
CA LEU A 550 -15.95 -21.42 9.54
C LEU A 550 -16.76 -21.77 10.79
N SER A 551 -16.29 -21.34 11.95
CA SER A 551 -17.08 -21.43 13.18
C SER A 551 -18.32 -20.54 13.15
N ASP A 552 -18.31 -19.44 12.37
CA ASP A 552 -19.46 -18.59 12.11
C ASP A 552 -20.66 -19.37 11.53
N ALA A 553 -20.41 -20.47 10.81
CA ALA A 553 -21.45 -21.30 10.19
C ALA A 553 -21.85 -22.49 11.09
N ASP A 554 -20.87 -23.11 11.75
CA ASP A 554 -21.09 -24.18 12.72
C ASP A 554 -20.02 -24.08 13.82
N PRO A 555 -20.38 -23.86 15.09
CA PRO A 555 -19.44 -23.78 16.22
C PRO A 555 -18.48 -24.97 16.32
N LYS A 556 -18.83 -26.15 15.78
CA LYS A 556 -17.94 -27.33 15.72
C LYS A 556 -16.68 -27.11 14.88
N ASN A 557 -16.68 -26.10 14.01
CA ASN A 557 -15.51 -25.70 13.23
C ASN A 557 -14.57 -24.74 13.99
N ALA A 558 -14.85 -24.41 15.26
CA ALA A 558 -13.93 -23.62 16.06
C ALA A 558 -12.56 -24.31 16.18
N PHE A 559 -11.51 -23.53 16.01
CA PHE A 559 -10.14 -24.00 16.16
C PHE A 559 -9.75 -24.04 17.64
N ASP A 560 -9.22 -25.18 18.07
CA ASP A 560 -8.75 -25.40 19.43
C ASP A 560 -7.23 -25.17 19.48
N MET A 561 -6.84 -23.98 19.96
CA MET A 561 -5.44 -23.56 20.09
C MET A 561 -4.66 -24.44 21.06
N GLU A 562 -5.24 -24.77 22.22
CA GLU A 562 -4.55 -25.54 23.25
C GLU A 562 -4.26 -26.95 22.76
N LYS A 563 -5.23 -27.57 22.09
CA LYS A 563 -5.02 -28.89 21.48
C LYS A 563 -4.01 -28.86 20.35
N HIS A 564 -3.94 -27.76 19.58
CA HIS A 564 -2.95 -27.62 18.52
C HIS A 564 -1.54 -27.50 19.08
N ILE A 565 -1.33 -26.67 20.09
CA ILE A 565 -0.02 -26.48 20.75
C ILE A 565 0.40 -27.75 21.50
N LYS A 566 -0.52 -28.40 22.23
CA LYS A 566 -0.27 -29.70 22.90
C LYS A 566 -0.02 -30.87 21.95
N ARG A 567 -0.27 -30.73 20.64
CA ARG A 567 0.08 -31.72 19.62
C ARG A 567 1.45 -31.49 18.99
N CYS A 568 2.14 -30.41 19.38
CA CYS A 568 3.52 -30.14 19.00
C CYS A 568 4.62 -30.86 19.82
N PRO A 569 4.40 -31.66 20.89
CA PRO A 569 5.30 -32.78 21.13
C PRO A 569 5.02 -33.80 20.02
N ALA A 570 6.03 -34.15 19.24
CA ALA A 570 5.92 -35.08 18.12
C ALA A 570 5.22 -36.37 18.57
N ILE A 571 3.92 -36.50 18.29
CA ILE A 571 3.24 -37.79 18.37
C ILE A 571 3.64 -38.51 17.09
N VAL A 572 4.83 -39.13 17.13
CA VAL A 572 5.26 -40.10 16.15
C VAL A 572 4.17 -41.16 16.10
N LYS A 573 3.57 -41.37 14.93
CA LYS A 573 2.62 -42.49 14.78
C LYS A 573 3.41 -43.80 14.94
N PRO A 574 2.82 -44.87 15.49
CA PRO A 574 3.52 -46.16 15.64
C PRO A 574 4.16 -46.69 14.34
N ASP A 575 3.64 -46.23 13.20
CA ASP A 575 3.93 -46.63 11.83
C ASP A 575 4.78 -45.61 11.04
N GLU A 576 5.28 -44.54 11.67
CA GLU A 576 6.15 -43.54 11.04
C GLU A 576 7.63 -43.92 11.22
N VAL A 577 8.36 -44.11 10.12
CA VAL A 577 9.80 -44.45 10.15
C VAL A 577 10.58 -43.21 10.54
N PHE A 578 11.34 -43.28 11.63
CA PHE A 578 12.27 -42.24 12.07
C PHE A 578 13.68 -42.81 12.22
N ASP A 579 14.68 -41.98 11.95
CA ASP A 579 16.08 -42.33 12.17
C ASP A 579 16.39 -42.25 13.66
N TYR A 580 16.83 -43.37 14.25
CA TYR A 580 17.31 -43.44 15.62
C TYR A 580 18.82 -43.19 15.61
N TYR A 581 19.27 -42.11 16.25
CA TYR A 581 20.69 -41.88 16.52
C TYR A 581 20.93 -42.24 17.98
N GLU A 582 21.64 -43.34 18.22
CA GLU A 582 22.16 -43.71 19.52
C GLU A 582 23.31 -42.74 19.85
N ILE A 583 23.06 -41.79 20.74
CA ILE A 583 24.11 -40.94 21.29
C ILE A 583 24.71 -41.73 22.44
N ASP A 584 25.88 -42.34 22.22
CA ASP A 584 26.71 -42.85 23.31
C ASP A 584 27.15 -41.65 24.15
N VAL A 585 26.46 -41.43 25.27
CA VAL A 585 26.96 -40.56 26.33
C VAL A 585 28.11 -41.32 26.98
N GLN A 586 29.33 -41.08 26.51
CA GLN A 586 30.51 -41.44 27.28
C GLN A 586 30.45 -40.66 28.60
N GLU A 587 30.16 -41.38 29.69
CA GLU A 587 30.47 -40.96 31.05
C GLU A 587 31.98 -40.81 31.17
N ASP A 588 32.52 -39.69 30.72
CA ASP A 588 33.82 -39.23 31.22
C ASP A 588 33.58 -38.63 32.61
N ALA A 589 33.48 -39.57 33.56
CA ALA A 589 33.73 -39.32 34.96
C ALA A 589 35.15 -38.77 35.11
N ALA A 590 35.24 -37.54 35.63
CA ALA A 590 36.46 -36.99 36.19
C ALA A 590 37.06 -37.95 37.23
N PRO A 591 38.38 -37.86 37.44
CA PRO A 591 38.80 -37.27 38.72
C PRO A 591 39.43 -35.89 38.59
#